data_AF-R9IWP2-F1
#
_entry.id   AF-R9IWP2-F1
#
_cell.length_a   1.000
_cell.length_b   1.000
_cell.length_c   1.000
_cell.angle_alpha   90.00
_cell.angle_beta   90.00
_cell.angle_gamma   90.00
#
_symmetry.space_group_name_H-M   'P 1'
#
loop_
_entity.id
_entity.type
_entity.pdbx_description
1 polymer ?
#
loop_
_entity_poly.entity_id
_entity_poly.type
_entity_poly.pdbx_seq_one_letter_code
_entity_poly.pdbx_strand_id
1 'polypeptide(L)'
;MEQLAEVPDDIMESDEDYQIVISGWHVHIPELGLNLHEGVYCNYDGEEDGYLPDFAVTVVKEEGQDEWIYYEQDGFLITLANYLHGKTDLDLGQLGQLSCFIRMPEKSLPAEE
;
A
#
# COMPACT_ATOMS: atom_id res chain seq x y z
N MET A 1 3.11 17.14 2.50
CA MET A 1 3.99 15.98 2.22
C MET A 1 4.84 15.60 3.42
N GLU A 2 5.43 16.55 4.17
CA GLU A 2 6.25 16.24 5.36
C GLU A 2 5.50 15.41 6.43
N GLN A 3 4.20 15.65 6.63
CA GLN A 3 3.39 14.89 7.60
C GLN A 3 3.16 13.42 7.25
N LEU A 4 3.29 13.04 5.96
CA LEU A 4 3.11 11.65 5.53
C LEU A 4 4.34 10.80 5.86
N ALA A 5 5.54 11.39 5.75
CA ALA A 5 6.80 10.76 6.13
C ALA A 5 6.95 10.59 7.66
N GLU A 6 6.11 11.26 8.45
CA GLU A 6 6.05 11.07 9.90
C GLU A 6 5.16 9.89 10.33
N VAL A 7 4.43 9.28 9.40
CA VAL A 7 3.67 8.07 9.66
C VAL A 7 4.63 6.88 9.50
N PRO A 8 4.81 6.04 10.54
CA PRO A 8 5.73 4.92 10.46
C PRO A 8 5.25 3.92 9.40
N ASP A 9 6.16 3.50 8.54
CA ASP A 9 5.94 2.40 7.60
C ASP A 9 5.68 1.09 8.35
N ASP A 10 5.01 0.16 7.67
CA ASP A 10 4.65 -1.14 8.20
C ASP A 10 5.24 -2.26 7.32
N ILE A 11 5.36 -3.46 7.88
CA ILE A 11 5.83 -4.64 7.13
C ILE A 11 4.59 -5.44 6.72
N MET A 12 4.30 -5.44 5.42
CA MET A 12 3.19 -6.19 4.85
C MET A 12 3.44 -7.69 4.92
N GLU A 13 4.63 -8.09 4.47
CA GLU A 13 5.07 -9.48 4.35
C GLU A 13 6.57 -9.56 4.57
N SER A 14 7.04 -10.62 5.22
CA SER A 14 8.46 -10.88 5.45
C SER A 14 8.71 -12.38 5.40
N ASP A 15 9.67 -12.78 4.59
CA ASP A 15 10.15 -14.15 4.41
C ASP A 15 11.69 -14.19 4.47
N GLU A 16 12.32 -15.36 4.38
CA GLU A 16 13.78 -15.49 4.50
C GLU A 16 14.54 -14.75 3.38
N ASP A 17 13.93 -14.66 2.20
CA ASP A 17 14.54 -14.08 1.01
C ASP A 17 14.11 -12.64 0.73
N TYR A 18 12.97 -12.17 1.27
CA TYR A 18 12.44 -10.83 0.98
C TYR A 18 11.52 -10.27 2.06
N GLN A 19 11.26 -8.97 1.99
CA GLN A 19 10.17 -8.32 2.72
C GLN A 19 9.51 -7.25 1.86
N ILE A 20 8.25 -6.94 2.14
CA ILE A 20 7.53 -5.83 1.52
C ILE A 20 7.21 -4.81 2.61
N VAL A 21 7.86 -3.65 2.51
CA VAL A 21 7.63 -2.51 3.40
C VAL A 21 6.61 -1.60 2.74
N ILE A 22 5.58 -1.19 3.47
CA ILE A 22 4.49 -0.36 2.97
C ILE A 22 4.36 0.93 3.75
N SER A 23 3.83 1.96 3.08
CA SER A 23 3.54 3.24 3.68
C SER A 23 2.54 3.08 4.84
N GLY A 24 2.80 3.73 5.97
CA GLY A 24 1.84 3.73 7.08
C GLY A 24 0.55 4.51 6.79
N TRP A 25 0.59 5.44 5.83
CA TRP A 25 -0.58 6.10 5.26
C TRP A 25 -1.11 5.32 4.06
N HIS A 26 -2.37 5.54 3.69
CA HIS A 26 -2.98 4.92 2.51
C HIS A 26 -3.88 5.88 1.74
N VAL A 27 -4.08 5.59 0.46
CA VAL A 27 -5.13 6.20 -0.37
C VAL A 27 -6.39 5.37 -0.25
N HIS A 28 -7.44 5.96 0.32
CA HIS A 28 -8.76 5.35 0.40
C HIS A 28 -9.63 5.76 -0.80
N ILE A 29 -10.28 4.78 -1.43
CA ILE A 29 -11.21 4.94 -2.55
C ILE A 29 -12.61 4.47 -2.09
N PRO A 30 -13.49 5.41 -1.68
CA PRO A 30 -14.78 5.06 -1.08
C PRO A 30 -15.70 4.29 -2.03
N GLU A 31 -15.73 4.66 -3.31
CA GLU A 31 -16.58 4.00 -4.31
C GLU A 31 -16.30 2.50 -4.47
N LEU A 32 -15.09 2.07 -4.12
CA LEU A 32 -14.64 0.68 -4.23
C LEU A 32 -14.48 -0.01 -2.88
N GLY A 33 -14.50 0.74 -1.77
CA GLY A 33 -14.17 0.21 -0.45
C GLY A 33 -12.74 -0.33 -0.39
N LEU A 34 -11.79 0.32 -1.09
CA LEU A 34 -10.40 -0.12 -1.18
C LEU A 34 -9.43 0.91 -0.61
N ASN A 35 -8.33 0.41 -0.06
CA ASN A 35 -7.19 1.17 0.41
C ASN A 35 -5.95 0.76 -0.41
N LEU A 36 -5.19 1.73 -0.89
CA LEU A 36 -3.94 1.54 -1.61
C LEU A 36 -2.78 2.08 -0.78
N HIS A 37 -1.74 1.27 -0.61
CA HIS A 37 -0.49 1.67 0.02
C HIS A 37 0.62 1.73 -1.03
N GLU A 38 1.51 2.70 -0.90
CA GLU A 38 2.81 2.61 -1.56
C GLU A 38 3.63 1.55 -0.81
N GLY A 39 4.45 0.80 -1.54
CA GLY A 39 5.36 -0.15 -0.92
C GLY A 39 6.64 -0.32 -1.69
N VAL A 40 7.59 -1.00 -1.07
CA VAL A 40 8.88 -1.35 -1.64
C VAL A 40 9.14 -2.81 -1.32
N TYR A 41 9.40 -3.58 -2.37
CA TYR A 41 9.90 -4.93 -2.26
C TYR A 41 11.39 -4.86 -1.97
N CYS A 42 11.83 -5.53 -0.91
CA CYS A 42 13.21 -5.56 -0.47
C CYS A 42 13.72 -7.00 -0.47
N ASN A 43 14.84 -7.27 -1.14
CA ASN A 43 15.48 -8.59 -1.11
C ASN A 43 16.47 -8.67 0.05
N TYR A 44 16.59 -9.85 0.66
CA TYR A 44 17.65 -10.11 1.62
C TYR A 44 19.00 -10.16 0.90
N ASP A 45 19.92 -9.32 1.33
CA ASP A 45 21.30 -9.29 0.89
C ASP A 45 22.19 -9.90 1.98
N GLY A 46 22.83 -11.03 1.65
CA GLY A 46 23.69 -11.75 2.58
C GLY A 46 25.07 -11.12 2.77
N GLU A 47 25.48 -10.16 1.95
CA GLU A 47 26.75 -9.42 2.13
C GLU A 47 26.56 -8.29 3.16
N GLU A 48 25.43 -7.58 3.08
CA GLU A 48 25.05 -6.50 4.00
C GLU A 48 24.29 -7.00 5.24
N ASP A 49 23.94 -8.30 5.29
CA ASP A 49 23.14 -8.95 6.34
C ASP A 49 21.84 -8.19 6.63
N GLY A 50 21.10 -7.88 5.57
CA GLY A 50 19.87 -7.10 5.68
C GLY A 50 19.06 -7.00 4.39
N TYR A 51 17.83 -6.55 4.51
CA TYR A 51 16.93 -6.36 3.36
C TYR A 51 17.19 -5.03 2.67
N LEU A 52 17.53 -5.08 1.39
CA LEU A 52 17.78 -3.90 0.56
C LEU A 52 16.62 -3.66 -0.41
N PRO A 53 16.21 -2.40 -0.63
CA PRO A 53 15.11 -2.07 -1.53
C PRO A 53 15.46 -2.41 -2.98
N ASP A 54 14.56 -3.12 -3.66
CA ASP A 54 14.70 -3.53 -5.06
C ASP A 54 13.78 -2.70 -5.96
N PHE A 55 12.45 -2.79 -5.75
CA PHE A 55 11.47 -2.07 -6.57
C PHE A 55 10.23 -1.63 -5.80
N ALA A 56 9.58 -0.58 -6.31
CA ALA A 56 8.32 -0.09 -5.77
C ALA A 56 7.15 -1.00 -6.16
N VAL A 57 6.19 -1.15 -5.25
CA VAL A 57 4.94 -1.88 -5.44
C VAL A 57 3.76 -1.05 -4.97
N THR A 58 2.58 -1.33 -5.52
CA THR A 58 1.30 -0.90 -4.96
C THR A 58 0.67 -2.07 -4.24
N VAL A 59 0.20 -1.86 -3.02
CA VAL A 59 -0.54 -2.86 -2.23
C VAL A 59 -1.99 -2.44 -2.11
N VAL A 60 -2.90 -3.39 -2.34
CA VAL A 60 -4.35 -3.22 -2.25
C VAL A 60 -4.87 -3.95 -1.01
N LYS A 61 -5.80 -3.30 -0.32
CA LYS A 61 -6.49 -3.82 0.87
C LYS A 61 -7.96 -3.40 0.85
N GLU A 62 -8.85 -4.25 1.38
CA GLU A 62 -10.26 -3.86 1.56
C GLU A 62 -10.43 -2.96 2.78
N GLU A 63 -11.37 -2.02 2.72
CA GLU A 63 -11.72 -1.18 3.86
C GLU A 63 -12.25 -2.03 5.02
N GLY A 64 -11.68 -1.85 6.21
CA GLY A 64 -12.11 -2.52 7.43
C GLY A 64 -11.59 -3.94 7.61
N GLN A 65 -10.74 -4.43 6.69
CA GLN A 65 -9.98 -5.67 6.90
C GLN A 65 -8.56 -5.36 7.36
N ASP A 66 -7.91 -6.34 7.97
CA ASP A 66 -6.49 -6.26 8.35
C ASP A 66 -5.56 -6.95 7.34
N GLU A 67 -6.09 -7.90 6.56
CA GLU A 67 -5.33 -8.66 5.56
C GLU A 67 -5.19 -7.92 4.21
N TRP A 68 -4.05 -8.15 3.55
CA TRP A 68 -3.73 -7.63 2.22
C TRP A 68 -4.26 -8.58 1.15
N ILE A 69 -4.81 -8.05 0.06
CA ILE A 69 -5.52 -8.88 -0.93
C ILE A 69 -4.80 -8.99 -2.27
N TYR A 70 -3.93 -8.03 -2.60
CA TYR A 70 -3.23 -7.98 -3.88
C TYR A 70 -2.09 -6.97 -3.84
N TYR A 71 -1.00 -7.23 -4.56
CA TYR A 71 0.05 -6.24 -4.81
C TYR A 71 0.65 -6.42 -6.20
N GLU A 72 1.21 -5.34 -6.76
CA GLU A 72 1.84 -5.37 -8.09
C GLU A 72 2.95 -4.33 -8.20
N GLN A 73 3.95 -4.60 -9.06
CA GLN A 73 5.03 -3.67 -9.42
C GLN A 73 4.54 -2.60 -10.42
N ASP A 74 3.49 -1.90 -10.06
CA ASP A 74 2.85 -0.88 -10.89
C ASP A 74 2.32 0.27 -10.03
N GLY A 75 1.96 1.38 -10.68
CA GLY A 75 1.32 2.50 -9.99
C GLY A 75 -0.16 2.23 -9.69
N PHE A 76 -0.71 2.98 -8.73
CA PHE A 76 -2.09 2.83 -8.23
C PHE A 76 -3.16 2.56 -9.28
N LEU A 77 -3.20 3.34 -10.36
CA LEU A 77 -4.24 3.21 -11.38
C LEU A 77 -4.16 1.87 -12.13
N ILE A 78 -2.94 1.44 -12.47
CA ILE A 78 -2.72 0.20 -13.23
C ILE A 78 -2.99 -1.00 -12.33
N THR A 79 -2.44 -1.00 -11.12
CA THR A 79 -2.68 -2.06 -10.12
C THR A 79 -4.16 -2.20 -9.80
N LEU A 80 -4.88 -1.08 -9.66
CA LEU A 80 -6.32 -1.10 -9.44
C LEU A 80 -7.07 -1.70 -10.64
N ALA A 81 -6.71 -1.31 -11.86
CA ALA A 81 -7.34 -1.85 -13.07
C ALA A 81 -7.09 -3.35 -13.22
N ASN A 82 -5.88 -3.83 -12.94
CA ASN A 82 -5.52 -5.24 -12.96
C ASN A 82 -6.27 -6.02 -11.87
N TYR A 83 -6.31 -5.49 -10.64
CA TYR A 83 -7.06 -6.08 -9.53
C TYR A 83 -8.56 -6.20 -9.83
N LEU A 84 -9.15 -5.18 -10.45
CA LEU A 84 -10.57 -5.11 -10.76
C LEU A 84 -10.94 -5.76 -12.10
N HIS A 85 -9.96 -6.24 -12.87
CA HIS A 85 -10.22 -6.87 -14.15
C HIS A 85 -11.15 -8.08 -13.98
N GLY A 86 -12.34 -8.01 -14.60
CA GLY A 86 -13.39 -9.02 -14.47
C GLY A 86 -14.26 -8.91 -13.21
N LYS A 87 -14.01 -7.95 -12.31
CA LYS A 87 -14.84 -7.62 -11.14
C LYS A 87 -15.73 -6.40 -11.36
N THR A 88 -15.38 -5.55 -12.32
CA THR A 88 -16.11 -4.32 -12.65
C THR A 88 -16.08 -4.04 -14.16
N ASP A 89 -17.02 -3.23 -14.63
CA ASP A 89 -17.09 -2.74 -16.02
C ASP A 89 -16.40 -1.37 -16.20
N LEU A 90 -15.78 -0.82 -15.15
CA LEU A 90 -15.06 0.46 -15.21
C LEU A 90 -13.79 0.34 -16.05
N ASP A 91 -13.62 1.27 -17.00
CA ASP A 91 -12.37 1.40 -17.75
C ASP A 91 -11.33 2.28 -17.03
N LEU A 92 -10.08 2.26 -17.50
CA LEU A 92 -8.97 3.03 -16.93
C LEU A 92 -9.27 4.53 -16.76
N GLY A 93 -9.99 5.14 -17.70
CA GLY A 93 -10.37 6.54 -17.65
C GLY A 93 -11.39 6.83 -16.55
N GLN A 94 -12.33 5.91 -16.30
CA GLN A 94 -13.29 6.03 -15.21
C GLN A 94 -12.62 5.79 -13.85
N LEU A 95 -11.74 4.79 -13.76
CA LEU A 95 -10.96 4.51 -12.54
C LEU A 95 -10.09 5.71 -12.14
N GLY A 96 -9.47 6.39 -13.09
CA GLY A 96 -8.66 7.58 -12.85
C GLY A 96 -9.46 8.83 -12.40
N GLN A 97 -10.80 8.78 -12.42
CA GLN A 97 -11.69 9.86 -12.00
C GLN A 97 -12.39 9.60 -10.66
N LEU A 98 -12.16 8.43 -10.04
CA LEU A 98 -12.72 8.11 -8.74
C LEU A 98 -12.21 9.07 -7.66
N SER A 99 -13.06 9.32 -6.67
CA SER A 99 -12.65 10.14 -5.52
C SER A 99 -11.68 9.36 -4.66
N CYS A 100 -10.59 10.01 -4.25
CA CYS A 100 -9.58 9.40 -3.40
C CYS A 100 -9.15 10.35 -2.29
N PHE A 101 -8.85 9.78 -1.12
CA PHE A 101 -8.47 10.52 0.07
C PHE A 101 -7.26 9.86 0.71
N ILE A 102 -6.24 10.66 1.05
CA ILE A 102 -5.14 10.16 1.86
C ILE A 102 -5.61 10.07 3.30
N ARG A 103 -5.55 8.88 3.88
CA ARG A 103 -5.83 8.61 5.30
C ARG A 103 -4.52 8.26 5.99
N MET A 104 -4.33 8.89 7.14
CA MET A 104 -3.25 8.56 8.07
C MET A 104 -3.87 7.83 9.26
N PRO A 105 -3.21 6.83 9.86
CA PRO A 105 -3.65 6.26 11.11
C PRO A 105 -3.72 7.38 12.15
N GLU A 106 -4.82 7.43 12.92
CA GLU A 106 -4.91 8.37 14.03
C GLU A 106 -3.77 8.05 14.99
N LYS A 107 -2.82 8.99 15.17
CA LYS A 107 -1.79 8.87 16.21
C LYS A 107 -2.52 8.56 17.51
N SER A 108 -2.33 7.37 18.07
CA SER A 108 -2.58 7.16 19.49
C SER A 108 -1.66 8.14 20.20
N LEU A 109 -2.25 9.24 20.70
CA LEU A 109 -1.56 10.11 21.64
C LEU A 109 -1.00 9.17 22.73
N PRO A 110 0.31 9.19 23.02
CA PRO A 110 0.80 8.46 24.18
C PRO A 110 -0.01 8.98 25.37
N ALA A 111 -0.65 8.07 26.10
CA ALA A 111 -1.30 8.41 27.35
C ALA A 111 -0.25 9.15 28.19
N GLU A 112 -0.49 10.44 28.46
CA GLU A 112 0.28 11.20 29.44
C GLU A 112 0.22 10.42 30.76
N GLU A 113 1.36 9.87 31.20
CA GLU A 113 1.56 9.37 32.56
C GLU A 113 1.76 10.51 33.55
#